data_AF-A0A2X0Y1K3-F1
#
_entry.id   AF-A0A2X0Y1K3-F1
#
_cell.length_a   1.000
_cell.length_b   1.000
_cell.length_c   1.000
_cell.angle_alpha   90.00
_cell.angle_beta   90.00
_cell.angle_gamma   90.00
#
_symmetry.space_group_name_H-M   'P 1'
#
loop_
_entity.id
_entity.type
_entity.pdbx_description
1 polymer ?
#
loop_
_entity_poly.entity_id
_entity_poly.type
_entity_poly.pdbx_seq_one_letter_code
_entity_poly.pdbx_strand_id
1 'polypeptide(L)'
;MESTNMSKHFLTLQAQRAHYLPAIHSLSQEELWRVTREGKWSIGEHFYHLYLILKMLHTATKYSLFLTPIAKMRRNKPFSTEIHDIYEEYQSKKGQGMRAPSILIPPKKIRFVLNSYDIEQLLINETLALQKLVQNIDEDVAGHIVFPDPIAHYPNLIQAIQLLAIHERHHFNRMEGLLGGKNLKGTIKEIK
;
A
#
# COMPACT_ATOMS: atom_id res chain seq x y z
N MET A 1 -3.86 -2.05 -24.63
CA MET A 1 -3.12 -0.82 -24.27
C MET A 1 -2.79 -0.91 -22.81
N GLU A 2 -1.54 -0.63 -22.44
CA GLU A 2 -1.08 -0.58 -21.04
C GLU A 2 -2.03 0.27 -20.18
N SER A 3 -2.25 -0.14 -18.93
CA SER A 3 -3.19 0.58 -18.06
C SER A 3 -2.63 1.91 -17.57
N THR A 4 -3.33 2.98 -17.92
CA THR A 4 -3.04 4.34 -17.45
C THR A 4 -3.38 4.49 -15.97
N ASN A 5 -4.44 3.81 -15.50
CA ASN A 5 -4.84 3.83 -14.09
C ASN A 5 -3.84 3.13 -13.19
N MET A 6 -3.37 1.92 -13.53
CA MET A 6 -2.34 1.24 -12.73
C MET A 6 -1.07 2.11 -12.64
N SER A 7 -0.64 2.69 -13.77
CA SER A 7 0.53 3.58 -13.82
C SER A 7 0.36 4.80 -12.91
N LYS A 8 -0.80 5.46 -12.94
CA LYS A 8 -1.17 6.56 -12.03
C LYS A 8 -1.05 6.16 -10.56
N HIS A 9 -1.54 4.98 -10.17
CA HIS A 9 -1.48 4.53 -8.79
C HIS A 9 -0.05 4.18 -8.34
N PHE A 10 0.78 3.62 -9.22
CA PHE A 10 2.21 3.44 -8.92
C PHE A 10 2.96 4.76 -8.76
N LEU A 11 2.68 5.76 -9.60
CA LEU A 11 3.22 7.11 -9.42
C LEU A 11 2.76 7.73 -8.10
N THR A 12 1.52 7.46 -7.68
CA THR A 12 1.00 7.90 -6.38
C THR A 12 1.80 7.29 -5.23
N LEU A 13 2.11 5.98 -5.26
CA LEU A 13 2.97 5.33 -4.26
C LEU A 13 4.35 6.00 -4.18
N GLN A 14 4.97 6.25 -5.35
CA GLN A 14 6.28 6.91 -5.42
C GLN A 14 6.25 8.33 -4.84
N ALA A 15 5.23 9.12 -5.19
CA ALA A 15 5.07 10.49 -4.70
C ALA A 15 4.86 10.54 -3.18
N GLN A 16 4.05 9.63 -2.62
CA GLN A 16 3.88 9.52 -1.17
C GLN A 16 5.21 9.22 -0.48
N ARG A 17 5.96 8.23 -0.99
CA ARG A 17 7.28 7.86 -0.42
C ARG A 17 8.27 9.01 -0.49
N ALA A 18 8.38 9.68 -1.63
CA ALA A 18 9.27 10.83 -1.79
C ALA A 18 8.98 11.95 -0.77
N HIS A 19 7.71 12.10 -0.37
CA HIS A 19 7.30 13.07 0.64
C HIS A 19 7.63 12.62 2.07
N TYR A 20 7.34 11.37 2.44
CA TYR A 20 7.42 10.91 3.84
C TYR A 20 8.79 10.34 4.25
N LEU A 21 9.51 9.72 3.31
CA LEU A 21 10.75 9.02 3.60
C LEU A 21 11.86 9.91 4.19
N PRO A 22 12.08 11.16 3.75
CA PRO A 22 13.12 12.01 4.34
C PRO A 22 12.99 12.16 5.86
N ALA A 23 11.77 12.33 6.39
CA ALA A 23 11.57 12.41 7.83
C ALA A 23 11.78 11.06 8.52
N ILE A 24 11.33 9.97 7.92
CA ILE A 24 11.54 8.62 8.47
C ILE A 24 13.05 8.28 8.53
N HIS A 25 13.83 8.66 7.51
CA HIS A 25 15.28 8.45 7.48
C HIS A 25 16.04 9.34 8.48
N SER A 26 15.47 10.47 8.90
CA SER A 26 16.07 11.32 9.93
C SER A 26 15.99 10.74 11.35
N LEU A 27 15.22 9.67 11.55
CA LEU A 27 15.08 9.02 12.85
C LEU A 27 16.28 8.14 13.15
N SER A 28 16.75 8.19 14.40
CA SER A 28 17.65 7.16 14.92
C SER A 28 16.96 5.79 14.98
N GLN A 29 17.75 4.72 15.08
CA GLN A 29 17.24 3.36 15.23
C GLN A 29 16.31 3.25 16.46
N GLU A 30 16.66 3.91 17.57
CA GLU A 30 15.82 3.92 18.77
C GLU A 30 14.48 4.62 18.50
N GLU A 31 14.49 5.79 17.89
CA GLU A 31 13.26 6.55 17.59
C GLU A 31 12.35 5.82 16.60
N LEU A 32 12.93 5.18 15.57
CA LEU A 32 12.18 4.40 14.59
C LEU A 32 11.35 3.29 15.24
N TRP A 33 11.94 2.58 16.21
CA TRP A 33 11.34 1.41 16.85
C TRP A 33 10.70 1.70 18.21
N ARG A 34 10.68 2.96 18.66
CA ARG A 34 10.07 3.35 19.93
C ARG A 34 8.55 3.26 19.85
N VAL A 35 7.96 2.47 20.74
CA VAL A 35 6.51 2.41 20.93
C VAL A 35 6.09 3.52 21.88
N THR A 36 5.27 4.46 21.40
CA THR A 36 4.83 5.63 22.19
C THR A 36 3.62 5.32 23.08
N ARG A 37 2.85 4.28 22.75
CA ARG A 37 1.68 3.85 23.51
C ARG A 37 1.53 2.34 23.46
N GLU A 38 1.23 1.73 24.61
CA GLU A 38 1.01 0.30 24.70
C GLU A 38 -0.06 -0.18 23.71
N GLY A 39 0.21 -1.30 23.04
CA GLY A 39 -0.69 -1.89 22.04
C GLY A 39 -0.75 -1.14 20.71
N LYS A 40 0.10 -0.13 20.48
CA LYS A 40 0.26 0.56 19.19
C LYS A 40 1.59 0.21 18.54
N TRP A 41 1.64 0.36 17.22
CA TRP A 41 2.85 0.15 16.44
C TRP A 41 3.76 1.38 16.51
N SER A 42 5.06 1.12 16.54
CA SER A 42 6.12 2.10 16.25
C SER A 42 6.12 2.52 14.78
N ILE A 43 6.90 3.54 14.44
CA ILE A 43 7.07 4.00 13.05
C ILE A 43 7.68 2.88 12.20
N GLY A 44 8.72 2.19 12.71
CA GLY A 44 9.35 1.06 12.02
C GLY A 44 8.39 -0.10 11.77
N GLU A 45 7.49 -0.39 12.71
CA GLU A 45 6.45 -1.41 12.53
C GLU A 45 5.43 -0.99 11.47
N HIS A 46 4.95 0.25 11.50
CA HIS A 46 4.10 0.79 10.44
C HIS A 46 4.76 0.72 9.07
N PHE A 47 6.05 1.09 8.98
CA PHE A 47 6.79 1.10 7.74
C PHE A 47 7.02 -0.31 7.19
N TYR A 48 7.42 -1.26 8.05
CA TYR A 48 7.59 -2.66 7.67
C TYR A 48 6.27 -3.32 7.26
N HIS A 49 5.15 -2.94 7.90
CA HIS A 49 3.82 -3.43 7.53
C HIS A 49 3.44 -3.09 6.08
N LEU A 50 3.85 -1.92 5.57
CA LEU A 50 3.63 -1.55 4.18
C LEU A 50 4.28 -2.55 3.21
N TYR A 51 5.50 -2.99 3.51
CA TYR A 51 6.18 -4.02 2.73
C TYR A 51 5.41 -5.35 2.77
N LEU A 52 4.91 -5.77 3.93
CA LEU A 52 4.17 -7.02 4.07
C LEU A 52 2.89 -7.03 3.20
N ILE A 53 2.15 -5.91 3.19
CA ILE A 53 0.93 -5.77 2.39
C ILE A 53 1.26 -5.78 0.90
N LEU A 54 2.28 -5.03 0.48
CA LEU A 54 2.73 -5.01 -0.92
C LEU A 54 3.17 -6.41 -1.39
N LYS A 55 3.94 -7.13 -0.57
CA LYS A 55 4.37 -8.51 -0.86
C LYS A 55 3.20 -9.48 -0.94
N MET A 56 2.21 -9.34 -0.06
CA MET A 56 0.98 -10.11 -0.12
C MET A 56 0.24 -9.85 -1.44
N LEU A 57 0.04 -8.58 -1.81
CA LEU A 57 -0.62 -8.21 -3.06
C LEU A 57 0.15 -8.72 -4.29
N HIS A 58 1.48 -8.61 -4.29
CA HIS A 58 2.31 -9.15 -5.36
C HIS A 58 2.15 -10.66 -5.51
N THR A 59 2.19 -11.39 -4.39
CA THR A 59 1.96 -12.83 -4.36
C THR A 59 0.55 -13.19 -4.86
N ALA A 60 -0.48 -12.49 -4.37
CA ALA A 60 -1.86 -12.70 -4.81
C ALA A 60 -2.01 -12.41 -6.31
N THR A 61 -1.41 -11.33 -6.81
CA THR A 61 -1.44 -10.96 -8.23
C THR A 61 -0.84 -12.06 -9.09
N LYS A 62 0.33 -12.59 -8.71
CA LYS A 62 1.00 -13.68 -9.42
C LYS A 62 0.08 -14.89 -9.60
N TYR A 63 -0.68 -15.27 -8.57
CA TYR A 63 -1.65 -16.36 -8.67
C TYR A 63 -2.92 -15.97 -9.46
N SER A 64 -3.41 -14.73 -9.31
CA SER A 64 -4.57 -14.25 -10.05
C SER A 64 -4.34 -14.17 -11.56
N LEU A 65 -3.09 -14.03 -12.02
CA LEU A 65 -2.77 -14.03 -13.46
C LEU A 65 -3.07 -15.38 -14.15
N PHE A 66 -3.20 -16.49 -13.42
CA PHE A 66 -3.71 -17.73 -14.01
C PHE A 66 -5.16 -17.60 -14.53
N LEU A 67 -5.91 -16.61 -14.04
CA LEU A 67 -7.28 -16.32 -14.45
C LEU A 67 -7.37 -15.31 -15.61
N THR A 68 -6.25 -14.84 -16.15
CA THR A 68 -6.23 -13.89 -17.28
C THR A 68 -7.04 -14.34 -18.50
N PRO A 69 -7.10 -15.63 -18.90
CA PRO A 69 -7.98 -16.06 -20.00
C PRO A 69 -9.46 -15.74 -19.73
N ILE A 70 -9.93 -15.93 -18.49
CA ILE A 70 -11.31 -15.62 -18.08
C ILE A 70 -11.53 -14.11 -18.12
N ALA A 71 -10.56 -13.31 -17.65
CA ALA A 71 -10.62 -11.86 -17.72
C ALA A 71 -10.69 -11.35 -19.18
N LYS A 72 -9.90 -11.94 -20.10
CA LYS A 72 -9.93 -11.61 -21.53
C LYS A 72 -11.29 -11.88 -22.17
N MET A 73 -12.01 -12.93 -21.78
CA MET A 73 -13.38 -13.19 -22.24
C MET A 73 -14.36 -12.10 -21.82
N ARG A 74 -14.04 -11.36 -20.75
CA ARG A 74 -14.88 -10.29 -20.19
C ARG A 74 -14.45 -8.88 -20.58
N ARG A 75 -13.41 -8.73 -21.41
CA ARG A 75 -12.77 -7.43 -21.71
C ARG A 75 -13.71 -6.30 -22.16
N ASN A 76 -14.81 -6.65 -22.84
CA ASN A 76 -15.80 -5.67 -23.33
C ASN A 76 -16.87 -5.31 -22.29
N LYS A 77 -16.86 -5.92 -21.11
CA LYS A 77 -17.80 -5.60 -20.02
C LYS A 77 -17.28 -4.39 -19.24
N PRO A 78 -18.17 -3.49 -18.79
CA PRO A 78 -17.77 -2.37 -17.95
C PRO A 78 -17.16 -2.85 -16.63
N PHE A 79 -16.25 -2.04 -16.10
CA PHE A 79 -15.59 -2.24 -14.80
C PHE A 79 -15.31 -0.88 -14.16
N SER A 80 -15.19 -0.85 -12.83
CA SER A 80 -14.75 0.36 -12.12
C SER A 80 -13.22 0.40 -12.07
N THR A 81 -12.63 1.56 -12.31
CA THR A 81 -11.20 1.80 -12.11
C THR A 81 -10.89 2.34 -10.72
N GLU A 82 -11.92 2.79 -9.99
CA GLU A 82 -11.76 3.50 -8.72
C GLU A 82 -12.33 2.70 -7.55
N ILE A 83 -11.70 2.81 -6.38
CA ILE A 83 -12.17 2.28 -5.08
C ILE A 83 -12.11 3.38 -4.02
N HIS A 84 -13.07 3.38 -3.11
CA HIS A 84 -13.13 4.34 -2.00
C HIS A 84 -12.14 3.99 -0.88
N ASP A 85 -11.96 4.91 0.07
CA ASP A 85 -11.11 4.67 1.25
C ASP A 85 -11.80 3.73 2.25
N ILE A 86 -11.53 2.44 2.10
CA ILE A 86 -12.14 1.40 2.94
C ILE A 86 -11.73 1.54 4.42
N TYR A 87 -10.60 2.19 4.71
CA TYR A 87 -10.10 2.36 6.07
C TYR A 87 -10.85 3.47 6.80
N GLU A 88 -11.11 4.58 6.09
CA GLU A 88 -11.98 5.66 6.57
C GLU A 88 -13.42 5.16 6.75
N GLU A 89 -13.95 4.42 5.77
CA GLU A 89 -15.28 3.81 5.88
C GLU A 89 -15.36 2.88 7.10
N TYR A 90 -14.40 1.97 7.27
CA TYR A 90 -14.39 1.05 8.39
C TYR A 90 -14.34 1.80 9.74
N GLN A 91 -13.46 2.82 9.84
CA GLN A 91 -13.32 3.63 11.05
C GLN A 91 -14.62 4.38 11.37
N SER A 92 -15.30 4.96 10.38
CA SER A 92 -16.58 5.66 10.60
C SER A 92 -17.70 4.71 11.04
N LYS A 93 -17.77 3.49 10.47
CA LYS A 93 -18.80 2.49 10.80
C LYS A 93 -18.56 1.76 12.12
N LYS A 94 -17.30 1.51 12.48
CA LYS A 94 -16.93 0.66 13.64
C LYS A 94 -16.35 1.44 14.81
N GLY A 95 -16.08 2.74 14.65
CA GLY A 95 -15.48 3.58 15.68
C GLY A 95 -14.03 3.23 16.02
N GLN A 96 -13.43 2.26 15.33
CA GLN A 96 -12.06 1.78 15.57
C GLN A 96 -11.36 1.41 14.26
N GLY A 97 -10.03 1.43 14.29
CA GLY A 97 -9.22 1.07 13.13
C GLY A 97 -9.32 -0.43 12.83
N MET A 98 -9.22 -0.77 11.54
CA MET A 98 -9.20 -2.16 11.10
C MET A 98 -7.97 -2.88 11.67
N ARG A 99 -8.16 -4.08 12.21
CA ARG A 99 -7.07 -4.92 12.72
C ARG A 99 -6.41 -5.64 11.56
N ALA A 100 -5.08 -5.57 11.49
CA ALA A 100 -4.31 -6.34 10.53
C ALA A 100 -4.40 -7.86 10.84
N PRO A 101 -4.57 -8.72 9.82
CA PRO A 101 -4.39 -10.16 9.95
C PRO A 101 -3.01 -10.51 10.50
N SER A 102 -2.87 -11.63 11.21
CA SER A 102 -1.63 -12.01 11.92
C SER A 102 -0.39 -12.09 11.01
N ILE A 103 -0.55 -12.55 9.76
CA ILE A 103 0.54 -12.63 8.77
C ILE A 103 1.08 -11.26 8.34
N LEU A 104 0.29 -10.20 8.56
CA LEU A 104 0.63 -8.83 8.23
C LEU A 104 1.11 -8.05 9.46
N ILE A 105 1.19 -8.67 10.63
CA ILE A 105 1.73 -8.01 11.83
C ILE A 105 3.27 -8.10 11.79
N PRO A 106 3.99 -6.97 11.92
CA PRO A 106 5.45 -6.97 11.99
C PRO A 106 5.99 -7.88 13.11
N PRO A 107 6.93 -8.79 12.84
CA PRO A 107 7.56 -9.60 13.87
C PRO A 107 8.42 -8.74 14.81
N LYS A 108 8.29 -8.90 16.14
CA LYS A 108 9.02 -8.10 17.13
C LYS A 108 10.54 -8.09 16.98
N LYS A 109 11.13 -9.14 16.39
CA LYS A 109 12.58 -9.26 16.20
C LYS A 109 13.12 -8.36 15.08
N ILE A 110 12.26 -7.86 14.19
CA ILE A 110 12.68 -7.07 13.03
C ILE A 110 13.41 -5.77 13.42
N ARG A 111 13.08 -5.22 14.60
CA ARG A 111 13.71 -4.01 15.15
C ARG A 111 15.23 -4.09 15.36
N PHE A 112 15.75 -5.31 15.47
CA PHE A 112 17.17 -5.57 15.69
C PHE A 112 17.94 -5.82 14.39
N VAL A 113 17.24 -5.91 13.27
CA VAL A 113 17.80 -6.37 11.99
C VAL A 113 17.71 -5.31 10.92
N LEU A 114 16.63 -4.51 10.91
CA LEU A 114 16.39 -3.52 9.86
C LEU A 114 16.39 -2.09 10.40
N ASN A 115 17.01 -1.17 9.64
CA ASN A 115 16.83 0.26 9.76
C ASN A 115 15.81 0.78 8.70
N SER A 116 15.59 2.09 8.64
CA SER A 116 14.64 2.69 7.70
C SER A 116 15.03 2.49 6.23
N TYR A 117 16.32 2.57 5.88
CA TYR A 117 16.80 2.33 4.52
C TYR A 117 16.61 0.88 4.09
N ASP A 118 16.82 -0.09 4.98
CA ASP A 118 16.60 -1.50 4.65
C ASP A 118 15.12 -1.77 4.32
N ILE A 119 14.19 -1.18 5.09
CA ILE A 119 12.75 -1.31 4.86
C ILE A 119 12.34 -0.63 3.56
N GLU A 120 12.88 0.56 3.27
CA GLU A 120 12.67 1.27 2.01
C GLU A 120 13.10 0.41 0.82
N GLN A 121 14.29 -0.20 0.88
CA GLN A 121 14.79 -1.05 -0.21
C GLN A 121 13.88 -2.28 -0.42
N LEU A 122 13.37 -2.90 0.65
CA LEU A 122 12.37 -3.97 0.53
C LEU A 122 11.11 -3.48 -0.19
N LEU A 123 10.60 -2.30 0.17
CA LEU A 123 9.42 -1.68 -0.46
C LEU A 123 9.65 -1.36 -1.94
N ILE A 124 10.79 -0.74 -2.29
CA ILE A 124 11.13 -0.38 -3.66
C ILE A 124 11.25 -1.63 -4.53
N ASN A 125 12.02 -2.62 -4.07
CA ASN A 125 12.24 -3.86 -4.81
C ASN A 125 10.93 -4.61 -5.06
N GLU A 126 10.08 -4.72 -4.04
CA GLU A 126 8.78 -5.37 -4.18
C GLU A 126 7.82 -4.57 -5.09
N THR A 127 7.91 -3.24 -5.08
CA THR A 127 7.09 -2.37 -5.95
C THR A 127 7.50 -2.55 -7.41
N LEU A 128 8.80 -2.52 -7.69
CA LEU A 128 9.32 -2.73 -9.04
C LEU A 128 8.98 -4.13 -9.55
N ALA A 129 9.02 -5.15 -8.68
CA ALA A 129 8.62 -6.51 -9.03
C ALA A 129 7.13 -6.59 -9.39
N LEU A 130 6.25 -5.96 -8.59
CA LEU A 130 4.82 -5.88 -8.90
C LEU A 130 4.56 -5.10 -10.19
N GLN A 131 5.20 -3.95 -10.40
CA GLN A 131 5.09 -3.17 -11.65
C GLN A 131 5.48 -4.02 -12.86
N LYS A 132 6.64 -4.70 -12.79
CA LYS A 132 7.11 -5.60 -13.86
C LYS A 132 6.14 -6.75 -14.12
N LEU A 133 5.51 -7.28 -13.07
CA LEU A 133 4.53 -8.36 -13.20
C LEU A 133 3.28 -7.91 -13.98
N VAL A 134 2.84 -6.66 -13.81
CA VAL A 134 1.59 -6.16 -14.39
C VAL A 134 1.76 -5.27 -15.63
N GLN A 135 2.99 -4.89 -15.99
CA GLN A 135 3.28 -3.89 -17.04
C GLN A 135 2.63 -4.21 -18.40
N ASN A 136 2.50 -5.49 -18.77
CA ASN A 136 1.97 -5.92 -20.07
C ASN A 136 0.49 -6.32 -20.01
N ILE A 137 -0.22 -5.99 -18.93
CA ILE A 137 -1.64 -6.29 -18.79
C ILE A 137 -2.45 -5.10 -19.29
N ASP A 138 -3.26 -5.35 -20.32
CA ASP A 138 -4.19 -4.34 -20.84
C ASP A 138 -5.20 -3.91 -19.77
N GLU A 139 -5.58 -2.63 -19.77
CA GLU A 139 -6.53 -2.09 -18.78
C GLU A 139 -7.87 -2.83 -18.74
N ASP A 140 -8.40 -3.16 -19.92
CA ASP A 140 -9.65 -3.90 -20.08
C ASP A 140 -9.56 -5.36 -19.64
N VAL A 141 -8.35 -5.88 -19.40
CA VAL A 141 -8.11 -7.20 -18.79
C VAL A 141 -7.90 -7.04 -17.29
N ALA A 142 -7.09 -6.06 -16.87
CA ALA A 142 -6.82 -5.76 -15.45
C ALA A 142 -8.12 -5.49 -14.67
N GLY A 143 -9.08 -4.79 -15.29
CA GLY A 143 -10.41 -4.51 -14.74
C GLY A 143 -11.26 -5.75 -14.43
N HIS A 144 -10.89 -6.93 -14.92
CA HIS A 144 -11.62 -8.19 -14.70
C HIS A 144 -10.79 -9.27 -13.97
N ILE A 145 -9.59 -8.94 -13.51
CA ILE A 145 -8.82 -9.78 -12.58
C ILE A 145 -9.25 -9.40 -11.16
N VAL A 146 -10.14 -10.19 -10.55
CA VAL A 146 -10.79 -9.87 -9.27
C VAL A 146 -10.15 -10.61 -8.11
N PHE A 147 -9.90 -9.92 -7.01
CA PHE A 147 -9.37 -10.49 -5.77
C PHE A 147 -10.51 -10.85 -4.80
N PRO A 148 -10.42 -12.01 -4.10
CA PRO A 148 -11.44 -12.44 -3.15
C PRO A 148 -11.29 -11.72 -1.80
N ASP A 149 -11.45 -10.40 -1.80
CA ASP A 149 -11.43 -9.56 -0.59
C ASP A 149 -12.82 -8.94 -0.36
N PRO A 150 -13.67 -9.57 0.47
CA PRO A 150 -15.02 -9.06 0.73
C PRO A 150 -15.02 -7.75 1.53
N ILE A 151 -13.96 -7.44 2.28
CA ILE A 151 -13.86 -6.19 3.05
C ILE A 151 -13.66 -5.02 2.08
N ALA A 152 -12.86 -5.24 1.04
CA ALA A 152 -12.64 -4.28 -0.04
C ALA A 152 -13.64 -4.39 -1.20
N HIS A 153 -14.77 -5.08 -1.00
CA HIS A 153 -15.82 -5.27 -2.01
C HIS A 153 -15.34 -5.93 -3.32
N TYR A 154 -14.45 -6.92 -3.22
CA TYR A 154 -13.92 -7.69 -4.35
C TYR A 154 -13.24 -6.82 -5.42
N PRO A 155 -12.14 -6.13 -5.07
CA PRO A 155 -11.47 -5.20 -5.97
C PRO A 155 -10.90 -5.95 -7.18
N ASN A 156 -10.94 -5.32 -8.36
CA ASN A 156 -10.13 -5.75 -9.50
C ASN A 156 -8.66 -5.31 -9.35
N LEU A 157 -7.78 -5.71 -10.27
CA LEU A 157 -6.35 -5.41 -10.20
C LEU A 157 -6.03 -3.92 -10.16
N ILE A 158 -6.77 -3.09 -10.90
CA ILE A 158 -6.59 -1.65 -10.90
C ILE A 158 -6.92 -1.09 -9.51
N GLN A 159 -8.09 -1.48 -8.99
CA GLN A 159 -8.57 -1.08 -7.66
C GLN A 159 -7.67 -1.62 -6.53
N ALA A 160 -7.10 -2.81 -6.66
CA ALA A 160 -6.20 -3.38 -5.67
C ALA A 160 -4.88 -2.58 -5.57
N ILE A 161 -4.35 -2.10 -6.70
CA ILE A 161 -3.17 -1.22 -6.71
C ILE A 161 -3.53 0.18 -6.18
N GLN A 162 -4.71 0.71 -6.49
CA GLN A 162 -5.20 1.93 -5.86
C GLN A 162 -5.33 1.78 -4.34
N LEU A 163 -5.90 0.66 -3.89
CA LEU A 163 -6.09 0.37 -2.48
C LEU A 163 -4.76 0.30 -1.74
N LEU A 164 -3.70 -0.21 -2.39
CA LEU A 164 -2.35 -0.15 -1.85
C LEU A 164 -1.89 1.30 -1.61
N ALA A 165 -2.14 2.21 -2.55
CA ALA A 165 -1.80 3.64 -2.39
C ALA A 165 -2.64 4.35 -1.32
N ILE A 166 -3.91 3.96 -1.15
CA ILE A 166 -4.77 4.44 -0.07
C ILE A 166 -4.24 3.94 1.29
N HIS A 167 -3.90 2.66 1.37
CA HIS A 167 -3.37 2.02 2.57
C HIS A 167 -2.02 2.66 3.00
N GLU A 168 -1.13 2.89 2.04
CA GLU A 168 0.16 3.52 2.32
C GLU A 168 -0.01 4.95 2.86
N ARG A 169 -0.89 5.75 2.24
CA ARG A 169 -1.28 7.08 2.78
C ARG A 169 -1.86 6.99 4.19
N HIS A 170 -2.74 6.02 4.47
CA HIS A 170 -3.31 5.82 5.79
C HIS A 170 -2.20 5.66 6.85
N HIS A 171 -1.22 4.81 6.57
CA HIS A 171 -0.12 4.56 7.49
C HIS A 171 0.86 5.73 7.60
N PHE A 172 1.16 6.44 6.51
CA PHE A 172 1.96 7.66 6.59
C PHE A 172 1.32 8.73 7.46
N ASN A 173 0.00 8.95 7.35
CA ASN A 173 -0.72 9.88 8.22
C ASN A 173 -0.64 9.46 9.70
N ARG A 174 -0.67 8.15 10.00
CA ARG A 174 -0.47 7.65 11.37
C ARG A 174 0.96 7.92 11.86
N MET A 175 1.97 7.68 11.02
CA MET A 175 3.37 7.93 11.33
C MET A 175 3.64 9.42 11.55
N GLU A 176 3.08 10.32 10.75
CA GLU A 176 3.17 11.77 10.94
C GLU A 176 2.63 12.18 12.32
N GLY A 177 1.49 11.63 12.73
CA GLY A 177 0.94 11.85 14.07
C GLY A 177 1.88 11.39 15.20
N LEU A 178 2.64 10.32 15.00
CA LEU A 178 3.64 9.81 15.96
C LEU A 178 4.91 10.67 16.02
N LEU A 179 5.24 11.38 14.95
CA LEU A 179 6.37 12.30 14.87
C LEU A 179 6.12 13.64 15.61
N GLY A 180 4.92 13.83 16.18
CA GLY A 180 4.62 14.99 17.03
C GLY A 180 4.52 16.30 16.25
N GLY A 181 4.15 16.27 14.97
CA GLY A 181 4.04 17.48 14.16
C GLY A 181 5.37 18.13 13.77
N LYS A 182 6.50 17.40 13.84
CA LYS A 182 7.69 17.75 13.07
C LYS A 182 7.28 17.75 11.59
N ASN A 183 6.99 18.94 11.06
CA ASN A 183 6.30 19.17 9.78
C ASN A 183 6.86 18.27 8.66
N LEU A 184 6.07 17.28 8.28
CA LEU A 184 6.22 16.55 7.03
C LEU A 184 5.68 17.35 5.84
N LYS A 185 5.07 18.52 6.07
CA LYS A 185 4.48 19.41 5.07
C LYS A 185 5.52 20.06 4.13
N GLY A 186 6.18 19.25 3.32
CA GLY A 186 6.68 19.66 2.01
C GLY A 186 5.48 19.86 1.09
N THR A 187 5.25 21.10 0.68
CA THR A 187 4.11 21.58 -0.11
C THR A 187 3.82 20.72 -1.34
N ILE A 188 2.75 19.92 -1.31
CA ILE A 188 2.10 19.48 -2.54
C ILE A 188 1.17 20.61 -2.95
N LYS A 189 1.65 21.48 -3.85
CA LYS A 189 0.73 22.29 -4.65
C LYS A 189 -0.02 21.29 -5.55
N GLU A 190 -1.34 21.23 -5.38
CA GLU A 190 -2.23 20.60 -6.34
C GLU A 190 -1.91 21.15 -7.73
N ILE A 191 -1.40 20.29 -8.62
CA ILE A 191 -1.39 20.58 -10.04
C ILE A 191 -2.82 20.35 -10.50
N LYS A 192 -3.55 21.46 -10.67
CA LYS A 192 -4.79 21.51 -11.46
C LYS A 192 -4.47 21.45 -12.95
#